data_AF-A0AAP8DZE8-F1
#
_entry.id   AF-A0AAP8DZE8-F1
#
_cell.length_a   1.000
_cell.length_b   1.000
_cell.length_c   1.000
_cell.angle_alpha   90.00
_cell.angle_beta   90.00
_cell.angle_gamma   90.00
#
_symmetry.space_group_name_H-M   'P 1'
#
loop_
_entity.id
_entity.type
_entity.pdbx_description
1 polymer ?
#
loop_
_entity_poly.entity_id
_entity_poly.type
_entity_poly.pdbx_seq_one_letter_code
_entity_poly.pdbx_strand_id
1 'polypeptide(L)'
;MNKVVERRQKKLEQAVAQKDWKEVSKLLDQPFENLERQGRQYGLIHLNYKIDLDTSETDLYEIIPSGTLNPEELYLLKEDSQSQVPKTTLEMVKSLVSEKDYIYFKAYHDLDFYPKNENGDKENENWTKLVSVLKAQGIKTSGKTVKAHIRDTQALLESHFK
;
A
#
# COMPACT_ATOMS: atom_id res chain seq x y z
N MET A 1 -36.86 -3.70 1.48
CA MET A 1 -36.46 -4.00 0.08
C MET A 1 -36.77 -2.77 -0.76
N ASN A 2 -36.00 -2.46 -1.81
CA ASN A 2 -36.18 -1.23 -2.59
C ASN A 2 -37.43 -1.36 -3.48
N LYS A 3 -38.35 -0.37 -3.45
CA LYS A 3 -39.59 -0.34 -4.26
C LYS A 3 -39.34 -0.56 -5.76
N VAL A 4 -38.17 -0.15 -6.28
CA VAL A 4 -37.78 -0.36 -7.68
C VAL A 4 -37.50 -1.85 -7.96
N VAL A 5 -36.82 -2.53 -7.04
CA VAL A 5 -36.49 -3.97 -7.15
C VAL A 5 -37.76 -4.82 -7.09
N GLU A 6 -38.69 -4.49 -6.19
CA GLU A 6 -39.98 -5.18 -6.08
C GLU A 6 -40.82 -5.05 -7.37
N ARG A 7 -40.88 -3.84 -7.95
CA ARG A 7 -41.59 -3.61 -9.23
C ARG A 7 -40.95 -4.36 -10.39
N ARG A 8 -39.62 -4.40 -10.45
CA ARG A 8 -38.88 -5.14 -11.48
C ARG A 8 -39.14 -6.65 -11.35
N GLN A 9 -39.09 -7.18 -10.14
CA GLN A 9 -39.35 -8.59 -9.87
C GLN A 9 -40.76 -9.00 -10.32
N LYS A 10 -41.77 -8.20 -9.97
CA LYS A 10 -43.15 -8.44 -10.40
C LYS A 10 -43.30 -8.43 -11.93
N LYS A 11 -42.62 -7.50 -12.63
CA LYS A 11 -42.63 -7.46 -14.10
C LYS A 11 -41.91 -8.67 -14.71
N LEU A 12 -40.83 -9.12 -14.08
CA LEU A 12 -40.07 -10.27 -14.55
C LEU A 12 -40.90 -11.55 -14.45
N GLU A 13 -41.60 -11.76 -13.33
CA GLU A 13 -42.55 -12.86 -13.15
C GLU A 13 -43.68 -12.83 -14.21
N GLN A 14 -44.22 -11.64 -14.51
CA GLN A 14 -45.23 -11.46 -15.55
C GLN A 14 -44.68 -11.78 -16.95
N ALA A 15 -43.47 -11.31 -17.28
CA ALA A 15 -42.83 -11.55 -18.58
C ALA A 15 -42.51 -13.04 -18.78
N VAL A 16 -42.04 -13.73 -17.73
CA VAL A 16 -41.82 -15.18 -17.75
C VAL A 16 -43.14 -15.93 -17.98
N ALA A 17 -44.22 -15.55 -17.29
CA ALA A 17 -45.53 -16.16 -17.48
C ALA A 17 -46.07 -15.97 -18.91
N GLN A 18 -45.75 -14.84 -19.55
CA GLN A 18 -46.13 -14.52 -20.92
C GLN A 18 -45.16 -15.09 -21.98
N LYS A 19 -44.06 -15.74 -21.56
CA LYS A 19 -42.95 -16.19 -22.43
C LYS A 19 -42.33 -15.05 -23.26
N ASP A 20 -42.39 -13.81 -22.76
CA ASP A 20 -41.75 -12.66 -23.39
C ASP A 20 -40.28 -12.59 -22.98
N TRP A 21 -39.46 -13.41 -23.64
CA TRP A 21 -38.02 -13.50 -23.36
C TRP A 21 -37.27 -12.20 -23.65
N LYS A 22 -37.80 -11.35 -24.55
CA LYS A 22 -37.21 -10.06 -24.86
C LYS A 22 -37.33 -9.12 -23.66
N GLU A 23 -38.51 -9.06 -23.04
CA GLU A 23 -38.70 -8.26 -21.83
C GLU A 23 -37.98 -8.87 -20.62
N VAL A 24 -37.88 -10.21 -20.53
CA VAL A 24 -37.05 -10.86 -19.49
C VAL A 24 -35.59 -10.43 -19.58
N SER A 25 -34.96 -10.50 -20.76
CA SER A 25 -33.57 -10.06 -20.96
C SER A 25 -33.38 -8.61 -20.54
N LYS A 26 -34.24 -7.72 -21.05
CA LYS A 26 -34.18 -6.28 -20.74
C LYS A 26 -34.33 -5.98 -19.25
N LEU A 27 -35.21 -6.69 -18.54
CA LEU A 27 -35.39 -6.51 -17.09
C LEU A 27 -34.19 -7.02 -16.29
N LEU A 28 -33.48 -8.04 -16.78
CA LEU A 28 -32.25 -8.53 -16.18
C LEU A 28 -31.08 -7.57 -16.40
N ASP A 29 -31.00 -6.92 -17.55
CA ASP A 29 -29.92 -5.97 -17.89
C ASP A 29 -30.10 -4.60 -17.22
N GLN A 30 -31.35 -4.21 -16.95
CA GLN A 30 -31.71 -2.91 -16.37
C GLN A 30 -30.88 -2.45 -15.14
N PRO A 31 -30.47 -3.29 -14.18
CA PRO A 31 -29.65 -2.85 -13.04
C PRO A 31 -28.25 -2.44 -13.47
N PHE A 32 -27.66 -3.18 -14.40
CA PHE A 32 -26.35 -2.91 -14.96
C PHE A 32 -26.38 -1.61 -15.77
N GLU A 33 -27.35 -1.46 -16.68
CA GLU A 33 -27.52 -0.23 -17.48
C GLU A 33 -27.72 1.02 -16.60
N ASN A 34 -28.43 0.89 -15.48
CA ASN A 34 -28.60 1.98 -14.53
C ASN A 34 -27.30 2.37 -13.82
N LEU A 35 -26.48 1.39 -13.45
CA LEU A 35 -25.16 1.64 -12.89
C LEU A 35 -24.25 2.33 -13.90
N GLU A 36 -24.23 1.89 -15.16
CA GLU A 36 -23.49 2.56 -16.22
C GLU A 36 -23.95 4.01 -16.43
N ARG A 37 -25.27 4.25 -16.43
CA ARG A 37 -25.82 5.60 -16.54
C ARG A 37 -25.42 6.49 -15.37
N GLN A 38 -25.43 5.96 -14.15
CA GLN A 38 -24.94 6.68 -12.98
C GLN A 38 -23.44 6.94 -13.07
N GLY A 39 -22.64 5.96 -13.52
CA GLY A 39 -21.21 6.12 -13.74
C GLY A 39 -20.89 7.28 -14.69
N ARG A 40 -21.64 7.40 -15.80
CA ARG A 40 -21.51 8.53 -16.75
C ARG A 40 -21.78 9.89 -16.10
N GLN A 41 -22.69 9.99 -15.13
CA GLN A 41 -22.93 11.25 -14.41
C GLN A 41 -21.73 11.71 -13.58
N TYR A 42 -20.90 10.77 -13.14
CA TYR A 42 -19.65 11.05 -12.43
C TYR A 42 -18.42 11.09 -13.34
N GLY A 43 -18.61 11.08 -14.66
CA GLY A 43 -17.52 11.06 -15.63
C GLY A 43 -16.76 9.73 -15.71
N LEU A 44 -17.33 8.65 -15.18
CA LEU A 44 -16.74 7.31 -15.32
C LEU A 44 -17.00 6.78 -16.73
N ILE A 45 -15.96 6.20 -17.33
CA ILE A 45 -15.96 5.60 -18.65
C ILE A 45 -15.76 4.09 -18.47
N HIS A 46 -16.44 3.27 -19.29
CA HIS A 46 -16.28 1.82 -19.23
C HIS A 46 -14.91 1.41 -19.77
N LEU A 47 -14.32 0.34 -19.21
CA LEU A 47 -12.98 -0.14 -19.61
C LEU A 47 -12.94 -0.71 -21.04
N ASN A 48 -14.07 -1.17 -21.57
CA ASN A 48 -14.23 -1.60 -22.96
C ASN A 48 -14.54 -0.41 -23.90
N TYR A 49 -14.20 0.80 -23.47
CA TYR A 49 -14.40 1.99 -24.30
C TYR A 49 -13.34 2.00 -25.38
N LYS A 50 -13.79 2.05 -26.63
CA LYS A 50 -12.92 2.10 -27.79
C LYS A 50 -12.29 3.49 -27.89
N ILE A 51 -10.97 3.50 -27.94
CA ILE A 51 -10.15 4.68 -28.12
C ILE A 51 -9.42 4.51 -29.45
N ASP A 52 -9.60 5.47 -30.34
CA ASP A 52 -8.77 5.56 -31.54
C ASP A 52 -7.39 6.08 -31.13
N LEU A 53 -6.40 5.19 -31.20
CA LEU A 53 -5.01 5.57 -31.28
C LEU A 53 -4.67 5.72 -32.77
N ASP A 54 -3.71 6.59 -33.11
CA ASP A 54 -3.33 6.93 -34.50
C ASP A 54 -3.09 5.70 -35.41
N THR A 55 -2.83 4.53 -34.83
CA THR A 55 -2.55 3.27 -35.52
C THR A 55 -3.62 2.18 -35.37
N SER A 56 -4.55 2.26 -34.42
CA SER A 56 -5.57 1.23 -34.17
C SER A 56 -6.65 1.65 -33.17
N GLU A 57 -7.84 1.09 -33.33
CA GLU A 57 -8.90 1.13 -32.32
C GLU A 57 -8.57 0.14 -31.19
N THR A 58 -8.45 0.63 -29.95
CA THR A 58 -8.01 -0.14 -28.79
C THR A 58 -8.97 0.06 -27.62
N ASP A 59 -9.18 -0.97 -26.80
CA ASP A 59 -9.99 -0.82 -25.57
C ASP A 59 -9.20 -0.06 -24.50
N LEU A 60 -9.88 0.85 -23.78
CA LEU A 60 -9.28 1.64 -22.69
C LEU A 60 -8.53 0.77 -21.67
N TYR A 61 -9.01 -0.45 -21.38
CA TYR A 61 -8.34 -1.41 -20.50
C TYR A 61 -6.90 -1.74 -20.92
N GLU A 62 -6.62 -1.81 -22.22
CA GLU A 62 -5.30 -2.18 -22.74
C GLU A 62 -4.27 -1.06 -22.57
N ILE A 63 -4.74 0.17 -22.37
CA ILE A 63 -3.91 1.38 -22.27
C ILE A 63 -3.67 1.75 -20.81
N ILE A 64 -4.56 1.36 -19.90
CA ILE A 64 -4.41 1.64 -18.47
C ILE A 64 -3.32 0.73 -17.89
N PRO A 65 -2.19 1.27 -17.40
CA PRO A 65 -1.15 0.46 -16.78
C PRO A 65 -1.67 -0.16 -15.48
N SER A 66 -1.29 -1.42 -15.22
CA SER A 66 -1.61 -2.05 -13.94
C SER A 66 -0.87 -1.36 -12.80
N GLY A 67 -1.56 -1.09 -11.69
CA GLY A 67 -0.93 -0.64 -10.45
C GLY A 67 -0.19 -1.76 -9.70
N THR A 68 -0.26 -3.00 -10.18
CA THR A 68 0.46 -4.14 -9.60
C THR A 68 1.77 -4.36 -10.33
N LEU A 69 2.83 -4.63 -9.57
CA LEU A 69 4.11 -5.02 -10.14
C LEU A 69 3.94 -6.27 -11.01
N ASN A 70 4.50 -6.22 -12.21
CA ASN A 70 4.59 -7.39 -13.07
C ASN A 70 5.62 -8.40 -12.49
N PRO A 71 5.66 -9.65 -12.98
CA PRO A 71 6.57 -10.65 -12.44
C PRO A 71 8.05 -10.23 -12.47
N GLU A 72 8.49 -9.55 -13.53
CA GLU A 72 9.87 -9.05 -13.65
C GLU A 72 10.17 -7.94 -12.64
N GLU A 73 9.27 -6.99 -12.47
CA GLU A 73 9.35 -5.93 -11.45
C GLU A 73 9.34 -6.51 -10.03
N LEU A 74 8.56 -7.57 -9.78
CA LEU A 74 8.60 -8.32 -8.53
C LEU A 74 9.93 -9.03 -8.32
N TYR A 75 10.54 -9.56 -9.38
CA TYR A 75 11.87 -10.17 -9.31
C TYR A 75 12.94 -9.12 -9.04
N LEU A 76 12.90 -7.97 -9.70
CA LEU A 76 13.81 -6.86 -9.45
C LEU A 76 13.66 -6.32 -8.02
N LEU A 77 12.43 -6.14 -7.54
CA LEU A 77 12.20 -5.73 -6.15
C LEU A 77 12.73 -6.77 -5.15
N LYS A 78 12.58 -8.07 -5.47
CA LYS A 78 13.18 -9.15 -4.67
C LYS A 78 14.69 -9.13 -4.74
N GLU A 79 15.28 -8.93 -5.90
CA GLU A 79 16.73 -8.81 -6.05
C GLU A 79 17.25 -7.58 -5.32
N ASP A 80 16.59 -6.44 -5.39
CA ASP A 80 16.96 -5.22 -4.65
C ASP A 80 16.83 -5.42 -3.14
N SER A 81 15.74 -6.04 -2.68
CA SER A 81 15.55 -6.35 -1.25
C SER A 81 16.47 -7.47 -0.73
N GLN A 82 16.92 -8.39 -1.60
CA GLN A 82 17.91 -9.42 -1.26
C GLN A 82 19.36 -8.96 -1.47
N SER A 83 19.60 -7.94 -2.29
CA SER A 83 20.94 -7.39 -2.61
C SER A 83 21.37 -6.28 -1.68
N GLN A 84 20.52 -5.80 -0.77
CA GLN A 84 20.83 -4.65 0.09
C GLN A 84 21.01 -4.95 1.59
N VAL A 85 21.44 -6.16 1.98
CA VAL A 85 22.45 -6.29 3.04
C VAL A 85 23.21 -7.58 2.75
N PRO A 86 24.44 -7.53 2.20
CA PRO A 86 25.30 -8.71 2.17
C PRO A 86 25.28 -9.34 3.56
N LYS A 87 25.11 -10.66 3.69
CA LYS A 87 25.25 -11.34 5.01
C LYS A 87 26.54 -10.90 5.70
N THR A 88 27.58 -10.65 4.91
CA THR A 88 28.84 -10.02 5.32
C THR A 88 28.70 -8.61 5.86
N THR A 89 27.83 -7.74 5.31
CA THR A 89 27.56 -6.39 5.84
C THR A 89 26.78 -6.46 7.15
N LEU A 90 25.79 -7.35 7.31
CA LEU A 90 25.11 -7.50 8.59
C LEU A 90 26.05 -8.07 9.66
N GLU A 91 26.90 -9.04 9.30
CA GLU A 91 27.94 -9.57 10.17
C GLU A 91 29.02 -8.53 10.50
N MET A 92 29.43 -7.71 9.52
CA MET A 92 30.34 -6.58 9.72
C MET A 92 29.73 -5.54 10.65
N VAL A 93 28.48 -5.12 10.43
CA VAL A 93 27.77 -4.18 11.31
C VAL A 93 27.65 -4.75 12.73
N LYS A 94 27.31 -6.04 12.88
CA LYS A 94 27.29 -6.71 14.19
C LYS A 94 28.67 -6.81 14.85
N SER A 95 29.74 -6.85 14.05
CA SER A 95 31.12 -6.84 14.57
C SER A 95 31.62 -5.43 14.94
N LEU A 96 31.11 -4.39 14.28
CA LEU A 96 31.51 -2.99 14.47
C LEU A 96 30.71 -2.31 15.60
N VAL A 97 29.44 -2.69 15.75
CA VAL A 97 28.50 -2.05 16.67
C VAL A 97 28.34 -2.93 17.92
N SER A 98 28.40 -2.33 19.10
CA SER A 98 28.18 -3.08 20.34
C SER A 98 26.75 -3.67 20.37
N GLU A 99 26.57 -4.82 21.03
CA GLU A 99 25.25 -5.48 21.11
C GLU A 99 24.16 -4.52 21.63
N LYS A 100 24.54 -3.67 22.59
CA LYS A 100 23.67 -2.64 23.17
C LYS A 100 23.27 -1.56 22.15
N ASP A 101 24.21 -1.11 21.34
CA ASP A 101 23.97 -0.11 20.30
C ASP A 101 23.13 -0.66 19.16
N TYR A 102 23.34 -1.92 18.79
CA TYR A 102 22.52 -2.62 17.81
C TYR A 102 21.07 -2.73 18.27
N ILE A 103 20.83 -3.06 19.55
CA ILE A 103 19.47 -3.13 20.11
C ILE A 103 18.78 -1.76 20.06
N TYR A 104 19.50 -0.68 20.40
CA TYR A 104 18.96 0.67 20.33
C TYR A 104 18.64 1.09 18.90
N PHE A 105 19.56 0.84 17.97
CA PHE A 105 19.40 1.18 16.56
C PHE A 105 18.27 0.39 15.90
N LYS A 106 18.16 -0.90 16.22
CA LYS A 106 17.07 -1.76 15.74
C LYS A 106 15.72 -1.32 16.27
N ALA A 107 15.59 -1.10 17.57
CA ALA A 107 14.34 -0.62 18.17
C ALA A 107 13.93 0.77 17.62
N TYR A 108 14.91 1.61 17.27
CA TYR A 108 14.67 2.89 16.62
C TYR A 108 14.10 2.73 15.21
N HIS A 109 14.68 1.83 14.40
CA HIS A 109 14.24 1.56 13.02
C HIS A 109 12.90 0.81 12.96
N ASP A 110 12.67 -0.15 13.86
CA ASP A 110 11.42 -0.94 13.92
C ASP A 110 10.19 -0.07 14.22
N LEU A 111 10.39 1.08 14.87
CA LEU A 111 9.32 2.04 15.18
C LEU A 111 9.06 3.03 14.02
N ASP A 112 9.79 2.89 12.90
CA ASP A 112 9.70 3.75 11.72
C ASP A 112 9.79 5.25 12.03
N PHE A 113 10.55 5.60 13.09
CA PHE A 113 10.76 6.97 13.49
C PHE A 113 11.87 7.59 12.64
N TYR A 114 11.51 8.29 11.56
CA TYR A 114 12.44 9.25 10.94
C TYR A 114 12.36 10.61 11.65
N PRO A 115 13.48 11.34 11.81
CA PRO A 115 13.42 12.71 12.30
C PRO A 115 12.85 13.60 11.19
N LYS A 116 11.53 13.71 11.08
CA LYS A 116 10.90 14.75 10.28
C LYS A 116 10.45 15.90 11.16
N ASN A 117 11.24 16.97 11.14
CA ASN A 117 10.80 18.29 11.53
C ASN A 117 10.15 18.98 10.32
N GLU A 118 9.05 18.42 9.81
CA GLU A 118 8.27 19.07 8.74
C GLU A 118 6.83 19.36 9.21
N ASN A 119 6.26 18.54 10.09
CA ASN A 119 4.84 18.63 10.49
C ASN A 119 4.57 18.83 12.00
N GLY A 120 5.57 19.19 12.80
CA GLY A 120 5.34 19.65 14.18
C GLY A 120 5.11 18.57 15.24
N ASP A 121 5.38 17.30 14.95
CA ASP A 121 5.46 16.27 15.99
C ASP A 121 6.71 16.52 16.84
N LYS A 122 6.52 16.63 18.16
CA LYS A 122 7.60 16.96 19.09
C LYS A 122 8.58 15.79 19.13
N GLU A 123 9.78 16.00 18.58
CA GLU A 123 10.94 15.10 18.63
C GLU A 123 11.07 14.33 19.96
N ASN A 124 10.77 14.98 21.09
CA ASN A 124 10.79 14.39 22.44
C ASN A 124 9.80 13.24 22.67
N GLU A 125 8.65 13.22 22.00
CA GLU A 125 7.64 12.17 22.16
C GLU A 125 8.12 10.83 21.58
N ASN A 126 8.79 10.87 20.42
CA ASN A 126 9.34 9.67 19.77
C ASN A 126 10.48 9.06 20.59
N TRP A 127 11.35 9.91 21.17
CA TRP A 127 12.38 9.45 22.12
C TRP A 127 11.77 8.84 23.39
N THR A 128 10.63 9.35 23.85
CA THR A 128 9.92 8.82 25.01
C THR A 128 9.30 7.45 24.70
N LYS A 129 8.70 7.30 23.51
CA LYS A 129 8.16 6.02 23.01
C LYS A 129 9.28 4.98 22.90
N LEU A 130 10.41 5.30 22.28
CA LEU A 130 11.58 4.41 22.19
C LEU A 130 12.06 3.94 23.56
N VAL A 131 12.21 4.87 24.52
CA VAL A 131 12.65 4.52 25.89
C VAL A 131 11.63 3.62 26.59
N SER A 132 10.33 3.78 26.35
CA SER A 132 9.31 2.89 26.90
C SER A 132 9.41 1.47 26.35
N VAL A 133 9.66 1.31 25.04
CA VAL A 133 9.89 0.01 24.38
C VAL A 133 11.14 -0.68 24.95
N LEU A 134 12.25 0.06 25.07
CA LEU A 134 13.49 -0.48 25.64
C LEU A 134 13.32 -0.90 27.11
N LYS A 135 12.54 -0.13 27.89
CA LYS A 135 12.20 -0.50 29.28
C LYS A 135 11.33 -1.75 29.35
N ALA A 136 10.37 -1.92 28.43
CA ALA A 136 9.56 -3.14 28.35
C ALA A 136 10.40 -4.38 28.02
N GLN A 137 11.51 -4.20 27.28
CA GLN A 137 12.52 -5.24 27.03
C GLN A 137 13.52 -5.43 28.19
N GLY A 138 13.30 -4.77 29.34
CA GLY A 138 14.14 -4.89 30.53
C GLY A 138 15.38 -3.99 30.54
N ILE A 139 15.55 -3.12 29.54
CA ILE A 139 16.74 -2.27 29.40
C ILE A 139 16.52 -0.92 30.10
N LYS A 140 17.31 -0.64 31.13
CA LYS A 140 17.24 0.62 31.89
C LYS A 140 18.14 1.68 31.26
N THR A 141 17.55 2.65 30.57
CA THR A 141 18.27 3.70 29.83
C THR A 141 17.57 5.05 29.94
N SER A 142 18.30 6.14 29.68
CA SER A 142 17.73 7.48 29.52
C SER A 142 17.65 7.86 28.05
N GLY A 143 16.68 8.68 27.65
CA GLY A 143 16.54 9.16 26.27
C GLY A 143 17.80 9.90 25.78
N LYS A 144 18.46 10.67 26.65
CA LYS A 144 19.73 11.35 26.34
C LYS A 144 20.83 10.36 25.99
N THR A 145 20.91 9.25 26.75
CA THR A 145 21.89 8.18 26.52
C THR A 145 21.61 7.46 25.20
N VAL A 146 20.36 7.07 24.95
CA VAL A 146 19.97 6.36 23.71
C VAL A 146 20.23 7.22 22.47
N LYS A 147 19.91 8.52 22.54
CA LYS A 147 20.16 9.47 21.45
C LYS A 147 21.64 9.63 21.12
N ALA A 148 22.50 9.67 22.15
CA ALA A 148 23.95 9.74 21.95
C ALA A 148 24.46 8.47 21.25
N HIS A 149 24.11 7.29 21.75
CA HIS A 149 24.50 6.01 21.17
C HIS A 149 24.06 5.86 19.72
N ILE A 150 22.82 6.24 19.37
CA ILE A 150 22.33 6.18 17.99
C ILE A 150 23.12 7.13 17.07
N ARG A 151 23.39 8.35 17.52
CA ARG A 151 24.21 9.30 16.75
C ARG A 151 25.62 8.77 16.51
N ASP A 152 26.25 8.22 17.54
CA ASP A 152 27.62 7.70 17.46
C ASP A 152 27.66 6.46 16.53
N THR A 153 26.66 5.58 16.64
CA THR A 153 26.51 4.40 15.77
C THR A 153 26.30 4.81 14.32
N GLN A 154 25.45 5.82 14.07
CA GLN A 154 25.21 6.34 12.74
C GLN A 154 26.48 6.94 12.13
N ALA A 155 27.22 7.76 12.89
CA ALA A 155 28.49 8.33 12.43
C ALA A 155 29.55 7.25 12.12
N LEU A 156 29.61 6.20 12.94
CA LEU A 156 30.49 5.05 12.70
C LEU A 156 30.14 4.35 11.39
N LEU A 157 28.86 4.03 11.18
CA LEU A 157 28.40 3.36 9.96
C LEU A 157 28.64 4.22 8.71
N GLU A 158 28.34 5.53 8.78
CA GLU A 158 28.60 6.48 7.69
C GLU A 158 30.09 6.59 7.35
N SER A 159 31.00 6.38 8.30
CA SER A 159 32.44 6.40 8.05
C SER A 159 32.98 5.13 7.36
N HIS A 160 32.31 3.99 7.59
CA HIS A 160 32.76 2.68 7.09
C HIS A 160 32.14 2.28 5.75
N PHE A 161 30.99 2.85 5.37
CA PHE A 161 30.23 2.47 4.17
C PHE A 161 30.09 3.61 3.14
N LYS A 162 30.96 4.63 3.21
CA LYS A 162 31.02 5.75 2.26
C LYS A 162 31.88 5.47 1.04
#